data_AF-A0A380EMU0-F1
#
_entry.id   AF-A0A380EMU0-F1
#
_cell.length_a   1.000
_cell.length_b   1.000
_cell.length_c   1.000
_cell.angle_alpha   90.00
_cell.angle_beta   90.00
_cell.angle_gamma   90.00
#
_symmetry.space_group_name_H-M   'P 1'
#
loop_
_entity.id
_entity.type
_entity.pdbx_description
1 polymer ?
#
loop_
_entity_poly.entity_id
_entity_poly.type
_entity_poly.pdbx_seq_one_letter_code
_entity_poly.pdbx_strand_id
1 'polypeptide(L)'
;MITGNLIGKATEKEWRENDGLVSVISSQHPFNQAYTKATDKIQKGIWQVTPTKHDWDHVDFVGQDSSDTVRTREELQDFWHHLADDLVKTEKLTDTKQA
;
A
#
# COMPACT_ATOMS: atom_id res chain seq x y z
N MET A 1 13.03 -3.54 13.62
CA MET A 1 13.76 -4.30 12.57
C MET A 1 15.14 -3.70 12.28
N ILE A 2 16.15 -4.51 11.96
CA ILE A 2 17.53 -4.06 11.68
C ILE A 2 17.59 -3.24 10.37
N THR A 3 16.93 -3.71 9.32
CA THR A 3 16.86 -3.07 8.00
C THR A 3 16.17 -1.71 8.06
N GLY A 4 15.04 -1.60 8.78
CA GLY A 4 14.34 -0.31 8.92
C GLY A 4 15.18 0.77 9.60
N ASN A 5 16.00 0.41 10.59
CA ASN A 5 16.94 1.33 11.23
C ASN A 5 18.06 1.78 10.28
N LEU A 6 18.49 0.90 9.36
CA LEU A 6 19.49 1.23 8.35
C LEU A 6 18.91 2.20 7.31
N ILE A 7 17.73 1.90 6.78
CA ILE A 7 17.01 2.77 5.82
C ILE A 7 16.71 4.14 6.45
N GLY A 8 16.29 4.18 7.71
CA GLY A 8 16.04 5.42 8.45
C GLY A 8 17.26 6.34 8.62
N LYS A 9 18.46 5.85 8.31
CA LYS A 9 19.72 6.62 8.32
C LYS A 9 20.21 7.01 6.93
N ALA A 10 19.42 6.80 5.88
CA ALA A 10 19.75 7.24 4.52
C ALA A 10 20.13 8.74 4.50
N THR A 11 21.10 9.08 3.64
CA THR A 11 21.57 10.47 3.48
C THR A 11 20.40 11.36 3.08
N GLU A 12 19.64 10.89 2.10
CA GLU A 12 18.43 11.47 1.56
C GLU A 12 17.28 11.32 2.57
N LYS A 13 16.65 12.44 2.95
CA LYS A 13 15.64 12.46 4.02
C LYS A 13 14.34 11.77 3.60
N GLU A 14 13.98 11.92 2.34
CA GLU A 14 12.80 11.37 1.71
C GLU A 14 12.80 9.83 1.66
N TRP A 15 13.97 9.19 1.75
CA TRP A 15 14.10 7.72 1.77
C TRP A 15 13.98 7.11 3.17
N ARG A 16 13.94 7.93 4.23
CA ARG A 16 14.05 7.44 5.62
C ARG A 16 12.78 6.80 6.14
N GLU A 17 11.61 7.33 5.78
CA GLU A 17 10.33 6.73 6.17
C GLU A 17 10.18 5.39 5.45
N ASN A 18 9.94 4.31 6.20
CA ASN A 18 9.95 2.95 5.67
C ASN A 18 9.07 2.00 6.50
N ASP A 19 8.68 0.89 5.90
CA ASP A 19 7.91 -0.19 6.53
C ASP A 19 8.82 -1.29 7.15
N GLY A 20 10.10 -0.98 7.36
CA GLY A 20 11.10 -1.94 7.82
C GLY A 20 11.93 -2.59 6.73
N LEU A 21 11.48 -2.58 5.47
CA LEU A 21 12.22 -3.15 4.34
C LEU A 21 12.25 -2.24 3.11
N VAL A 22 11.17 -1.49 2.88
CA VAL A 22 10.97 -0.63 1.70
C VAL A 22 10.64 0.78 2.17
N SER A 23 11.32 1.78 1.59
CA SER A 23 11.00 3.19 1.84
C SER A 23 9.61 3.53 1.31
N VAL A 24 8.88 4.38 2.03
CA VAL A 24 7.52 4.82 1.65
C VAL A 24 7.50 5.37 0.23
N ILE A 25 8.44 6.24 -0.12
CA ILE A 25 8.54 6.82 -1.47
C ILE A 25 8.78 5.79 -2.58
N SER A 26 9.34 4.62 -2.25
CA SER A 26 9.54 3.52 -3.19
C SER A 26 8.28 2.68 -3.38
N SER A 27 7.39 2.63 -2.38
CA SER A 27 6.16 1.83 -2.39
C SER A 27 4.99 2.57 -3.07
N GLN A 28 5.04 3.90 -3.11
CA GLN A 28 3.94 4.72 -3.65
C GLN A 28 3.65 4.46 -5.14
N HIS A 29 4.68 4.54 -5.99
CA HIS A 29 4.59 4.25 -7.41
C HIS A 29 6.01 4.19 -8.03
N PRO A 30 6.19 3.60 -9.22
CA PRO A 30 7.44 3.71 -9.95
C PRO A 30 7.77 5.16 -10.31
N PHE A 31 9.03 5.54 -10.20
CA PHE A 31 9.49 6.86 -10.65
C PHE A 31 9.22 7.06 -12.15
N ASN A 32 8.91 8.31 -12.53
CA ASN A 32 8.60 8.72 -13.90
C ASN A 32 7.36 8.04 -14.53
N GLN A 33 6.48 7.45 -13.72
CA GLN A 33 5.16 6.99 -14.18
C GLN A 33 4.05 7.90 -13.66
N ALA A 34 2.97 8.03 -14.43
CA ALA A 34 1.83 8.85 -14.05
C ALA A 34 1.17 8.29 -12.79
N TYR A 35 0.87 9.17 -11.83
CA TYR A 35 0.20 8.79 -10.59
C TYR A 35 -0.77 9.89 -10.13
N THR A 36 -1.73 9.50 -9.30
CA THR A 36 -2.66 10.38 -8.59
C THR A 36 -2.92 9.82 -7.20
N LYS A 37 -3.38 10.65 -6.27
CA LYS A 37 -3.97 10.14 -5.03
C LYS A 37 -5.22 9.33 -5.37
N ALA A 38 -5.38 8.17 -4.72
CA ALA A 38 -6.57 7.35 -4.84
C ALA A 38 -7.81 8.10 -4.37
N THR A 39 -8.93 7.90 -5.07
CA THR A 39 -10.26 8.42 -4.75
C THR A 39 -11.28 7.34 -5.10
N ASP A 40 -12.56 7.55 -4.80
CA ASP A 40 -13.63 6.60 -5.20
C ASP A 40 -13.79 6.48 -6.73
N LYS A 41 -13.22 7.39 -7.50
CA LYS A 41 -13.23 7.34 -8.96
C LYS A 41 -12.03 6.55 -9.49
N ILE A 42 -12.31 5.41 -10.11
CA ILE A 42 -11.33 4.57 -10.77
C ILE A 42 -10.81 5.22 -12.06
N GLN A 43 -9.49 5.29 -12.20
CA GLN A 43 -8.79 5.83 -13.37
C GLN A 43 -7.86 4.77 -13.98
N LYS A 44 -8.10 4.41 -15.24
CA LYS A 44 -7.29 3.42 -15.97
C LYS A 44 -5.98 4.05 -16.46
N GLY A 45 -4.87 3.30 -16.36
CA GLY A 45 -3.57 3.70 -16.92
C GLY A 45 -2.73 4.66 -16.06
N ILE A 46 -3.13 4.88 -14.81
CA ILE A 46 -2.43 5.76 -13.85
C ILE A 46 -2.34 5.04 -12.49
N TRP A 47 -1.21 5.18 -11.79
CA TRP A 47 -1.08 4.66 -10.42
C TRP A 47 -1.96 5.45 -9.46
N GLN A 48 -2.92 4.78 -8.81
CA GLN A 48 -3.79 5.40 -7.81
C GLN A 48 -3.22 5.10 -6.41
N VAL A 49 -2.43 6.04 -5.89
CA VAL A 49 -1.68 5.88 -4.64
C VAL A 49 -2.64 6.03 -3.46
N THR A 50 -2.82 4.95 -2.70
CA THR A 50 -3.62 4.96 -1.47
C THR A 50 -2.88 5.70 -0.35
N PRO A 51 -3.59 6.21 0.67
CA PRO A 51 -2.95 6.82 1.83
C PRO A 51 -1.97 5.85 2.52
N THR A 52 -0.81 6.35 2.94
CA THR A 52 0.16 5.56 3.73
C THR A 52 -0.52 5.03 5.00
N LYS A 53 -0.46 3.72 5.21
CA LYS A 53 -0.93 3.10 6.45
C LYS A 53 0.19 3.20 7.49
N HIS A 54 0.10 4.19 8.37
CA HIS A 54 1.08 4.35 9.45
C HIS A 54 0.95 3.22 10.48
N ASP A 55 2.06 2.98 11.19
CA ASP A 55 2.21 1.94 12.22
C ASP A 55 2.03 0.50 11.72
N TRP A 56 2.12 0.30 10.40
CA TRP A 56 2.14 -1.00 9.73
C TRP A 56 3.52 -1.22 9.10
N ASP A 57 4.09 -2.37 9.38
CA ASP A 57 5.35 -2.82 8.84
C ASP A 57 5.18 -3.69 7.60
N HIS A 58 6.28 -4.10 6.97
CA HIS A 58 6.27 -4.81 5.69
C HIS A 58 5.51 -6.15 5.75
N VAL A 59 5.55 -6.83 6.90
CA VAL A 59 5.00 -8.18 7.07
C VAL A 59 3.62 -8.18 7.73
N ASP A 60 3.20 -7.07 8.32
CA ASP A 60 1.82 -6.85 8.80
C ASP A 60 0.78 -7.04 7.69
N PHE A 61 1.08 -6.56 6.48
CA PHE A 61 0.20 -6.67 5.30
C PHE A 61 -0.15 -8.12 4.92
N VAL A 62 0.66 -9.09 5.36
CA VAL A 62 0.45 -10.52 5.12
C VAL A 62 0.27 -11.32 6.41
N GLY A 63 0.14 -10.65 7.56
CA GLY A 63 -0.10 -11.28 8.86
C GLY A 63 1.04 -12.18 9.34
N GLN A 64 2.28 -11.90 8.93
CA GLN A 64 3.44 -12.73 9.28
C GLN A 64 4.17 -12.28 10.55
N ASP A 65 3.90 -11.08 11.07
CA ASP A 65 4.44 -10.67 12.37
C ASP A 65 3.66 -11.32 13.52
N SER A 66 4.08 -12.52 13.91
CA SER A 66 3.51 -13.22 15.08
C SER A 66 3.82 -12.56 16.43
N SER A 67 4.72 -11.58 16.46
CA SER A 67 5.12 -10.86 17.67
C SER A 67 4.39 -9.53 17.86
N ASP A 68 3.78 -8.99 16.80
CA ASP A 68 2.90 -7.84 16.88
C ASP A 68 1.54 -8.27 17.49
N THR A 69 1.20 -7.67 18.64
CA THR A 69 -0.08 -7.88 19.34
C THR A 69 -1.05 -6.71 19.17
N VAL A 70 -0.62 -5.65 18.51
CA VAL A 70 -1.40 -4.44 18.20
C VAL A 70 -2.18 -4.65 16.90
N ARG A 71 -1.59 -5.31 15.88
CA ARG A 71 -2.29 -5.69 14.65
C ARG A 71 -3.21 -6.88 14.90
N THR A 72 -4.51 -6.67 14.71
CA THR A 72 -5.48 -7.75 14.92
C THR A 72 -5.78 -8.51 13.63
N ARG A 73 -6.25 -9.75 13.77
CA ARG A 73 -6.71 -10.55 12.62
C ARG A 73 -7.85 -9.85 11.89
N GLU A 74 -8.76 -9.25 12.65
CA GLU A 74 -9.93 -8.54 12.14
C GLU A 74 -9.49 -7.32 11.32
N GLU A 75 -8.51 -6.53 11.80
CA GLU A 75 -7.96 -5.39 11.04
C GLU A 75 -7.34 -5.83 9.71
N LEU A 76 -6.62 -6.96 9.70
CA LEU A 76 -6.05 -7.53 8.48
C LEU A 76 -7.12 -8.05 7.52
N GLN A 77 -8.16 -8.73 8.03
CA GLN A 77 -9.28 -9.18 7.22
C GLN A 77 -10.01 -8.01 6.55
N ASP A 78 -10.30 -6.95 7.30
CA ASP A 78 -10.95 -5.75 6.79
C ASP A 78 -10.10 -5.07 5.70
N PHE A 79 -8.76 -5.01 5.88
CA PHE A 79 -7.85 -4.50 4.85
C PHE A 79 -8.00 -5.28 3.53
N TRP A 80 -7.98 -6.61 3.58
CA TRP A 80 -8.11 -7.45 2.39
C TRP A 80 -9.52 -7.42 1.77
N HIS A 81 -10.57 -7.28 2.60
CA HIS A 81 -11.93 -7.12 2.12
C HIS A 81 -12.12 -5.80 1.36
N HIS A 82 -11.58 -4.68 1.86
CA HIS A 82 -11.63 -3.41 1.14
C HIS A 82 -10.90 -3.47 -0.21
N LEU A 83 -9.74 -4.14 -0.27
CA LEU A 83 -9.03 -4.36 -1.53
C LEU A 83 -9.90 -5.16 -2.53
N ALA A 84 -10.57 -6.22 -2.06
CA ALA A 84 -11.48 -7.01 -2.89
C ALA A 84 -12.67 -6.21 -3.40
N ASP A 85 -13.27 -5.37 -2.55
CA ASP A 85 -14.38 -4.48 -2.95
C ASP A 85 -13.96 -3.49 -4.05
N ASP A 86 -12.74 -2.94 -3.96
CA ASP A 86 -12.19 -2.04 -4.97
C ASP A 86 -11.92 -2.74 -6.31
N LEU A 87 -11.50 -4.02 -6.27
CA LEU A 87 -11.37 -4.85 -7.47
C LEU A 87 -12.74 -5.09 -8.13
N VAL A 88 -13.77 -5.43 -7.36
CA VAL A 88 -15.14 -5.63 -7.87
C VAL A 88 -15.70 -4.35 -8.50
N LYS A 89 -15.43 -3.17 -7.93
CA LYS A 89 -15.79 -1.88 -8.56
C LYS A 89 -15.10 -1.71 -9.92
N THR A 90 -13.86 -2.16 -10.04
CA THR A 90 -13.06 -2.08 -11.29
C THR A 90 -13.57 -3.03 -12.37
N GLU A 91 -14.01 -4.24 -11.99
CA GLU A 91 -14.64 -5.19 -12.90
C GLU A 91 -15.89 -4.60 -13.57
N LYS A 92 -16.79 -3.98 -12.80
CA LYS A 92 -18.02 -3.35 -13.31
C LYS A 92 -17.76 -2.28 -14.39
N LEU A 93 -16.65 -1.55 -14.28
CA LEU A 93 -16.23 -0.52 -15.26
C LEU A 93 -15.51 -1.10 -16.49
N THR A 94 -15.22 -2.39 -16.48
CA THR A 94 -14.53 -3.09 -17.56
C THR A 94 -15.51 -3.96 -18.34
N ASP A 95 -16.49 -4.57 -17.67
CA ASP A 95 -17.56 -5.37 -18.28
C ASP A 95 -18.52 -4.56 -19.16
N THR A 96 -18.70 -3.28 -18.85
CA THR A 96 -19.55 -2.36 -19.65
C THR A 96 -18.97 -2.02 -21.04
N LYS A 97 -17.82 -2.59 -21.43
CA LYS A 97 -17.23 -2.45 -22.77
C LYS A 97 -17.52 -3.63 -23.73
N GLN A 98 -18.44 -4.53 -23.39
CA GLN A 98 -19.02 -5.49 -24.35
C GLN A 98 -20.49 -5.14 -24.65
N ALA A 99 -20.70 -4.16 -25.54
CA ALA A 99 -21.89 -3.99 -26.37
C ALA A 99 -21.56 -3.11 -27.58
#